data_AF-A0AA44Q683-F1
#
_entry.id   AF-A0AA44Q683-F1
#
_cell.length_a   1.000
_cell.length_b   1.000
_cell.length_c   1.000
_cell.angle_alpha   90.00
_cell.angle_beta   90.00
_cell.angle_gamma   90.00
#
_symmetry.space_group_name_H-M   'P 1'
#
loop_
_entity.id
_entity.type
_entity.pdbx_description
1 polymer ?
#
loop_
_entity_poly.entity_id
_entity_poly.type
_entity_poly.pdbx_seq_one_letter_code
_entity_poly.pdbx_strand_id
1 'polypeptide(L)'
;SLDIGLPPIVKWARPEVRNRVVPQVLSGEKISALAVTEPGDGSDVANLQTCAVRDGDHYRVSGSKTFITSGVRADYYTVAV
;
A
#
# COMPACT_ATOMS: atom_id res chain seq x y z
N SER A 1 2.32 4.02 -9.52
CA SER A 1 3.78 3.95 -9.61
C SER A 1 4.20 2.51 -9.82
N LEU A 2 4.81 2.25 -10.97
CA LEU A 2 5.33 0.94 -11.35
C LEU A 2 6.61 0.59 -10.56
N ASP A 3 7.40 1.61 -10.21
CA ASP A 3 8.74 1.41 -9.63
C ASP A 3 8.75 1.19 -8.11
N ILE A 4 7.79 1.76 -7.38
CA ILE A 4 7.76 1.65 -5.91
C ILE A 4 6.47 1.04 -5.35
N GLY A 5 5.32 1.27 -6.00
CA GLY A 5 4.02 0.83 -5.49
C GLY A 5 3.71 -0.64 -5.79
N LEU A 6 4.09 -1.09 -6.99
CA LEU A 6 3.81 -2.44 -7.49
C LEU A 6 4.78 -3.54 -6.99
N PRO A 7 6.09 -3.29 -6.80
CA PRO A 7 7.03 -4.36 -6.44
C PRO A 7 6.70 -5.13 -5.15
N PRO A 8 6.22 -4.52 -4.05
CA PRO A 8 5.82 -5.27 -2.87
C PRO A 8 4.70 -6.28 -3.15
N ILE A 9 3.75 -5.91 -4.02
CA ILE A 9 2.64 -6.79 -4.42
C ILE A 9 3.17 -7.96 -5.25
N VAL A 10 4.04 -7.68 -6.23
CA VAL A 10 4.67 -8.71 -7.07
C VAL A 10 5.49 -9.69 -6.25
N LYS A 11 6.19 -9.23 -5.21
CA LYS A 11 7.08 -10.06 -4.40
C LYS A 11 6.33 -10.84 -3.32
N TRP A 12 5.44 -10.19 -2.57
CA TRP A 12 4.94 -10.69 -1.29
C TRP A 12 3.44 -10.95 -1.22
N ALA A 13 2.63 -10.41 -2.15
CA ALA A 13 1.19 -10.63 -2.08
C ALA A 13 0.83 -12.09 -2.35
N ARG A 14 -0.28 -12.55 -1.76
CA ARG A 14 -0.86 -13.85 -2.10
C ARG A 14 -1.17 -13.93 -3.60
N PRO A 15 -1.13 -15.13 -4.22
CA PRO A 15 -1.35 -15.29 -5.65
C PRO A 15 -2.65 -14.64 -6.14
N GLU A 16 -3.72 -14.71 -5.36
CA GLU A 16 -5.03 -14.17 -5.73
C GLU A 16 -5.00 -12.63 -5.83
N VAL A 17 -4.33 -11.98 -4.88
CA VAL A 17 -4.15 -10.51 -4.88
C VAL A 17 -3.22 -10.10 -6.02
N ARG A 18 -2.12 -10.82 -6.22
CA ARG A 18 -1.13 -10.54 -7.26
C ARG A 18 -1.73 -10.65 -8.66
N ASN A 19 -2.44 -11.74 -8.93
CA ASN A 19 -3.05 -12.02 -10.23
C ASN A 19 -4.18 -11.03 -10.58
N ARG A 20 -4.84 -10.45 -9.56
CA ARG A 20 -5.82 -9.38 -9.76
C ARG A 20 -5.14 -8.03 -10.04
N VAL A 21 -4.22 -7.61 -9.17
CA VAL A 21 -3.69 -6.24 -9.16
C VAL A 21 -2.64 -6.00 -10.25
N VAL A 22 -1.72 -6.95 -10.47
CA VAL A 22 -0.56 -6.72 -11.34
C VAL A 22 -0.98 -6.42 -12.79
N PRO A 23 -1.88 -7.17 -13.44
CA PRO A 23 -2.28 -6.88 -14.82
C PRO A 23 -2.97 -5.52 -14.98
N GLN A 24 -3.80 -5.12 -14.00
CA GLN A 24 -4.52 -3.84 -14.02
C GLN A 24 -3.56 -2.65 -13.89
N VAL A 25 -2.50 -2.80 -13.09
CA VAL A 25 -1.49 -1.75 -12.92
C VAL A 25 -0.55 -1.69 -14.12
N LEU A 26 -0.13 -2.84 -14.67
CA LEU A 26 0.75 -2.89 -15.85
C LEU A 26 0.07 -2.40 -17.14
N SER A 27 -1.23 -2.62 -17.28
CA SER A 27 -2.02 -2.09 -18.41
C SER A 27 -2.32 -0.59 -18.30
N GLY A 28 -2.07 0.03 -17.14
CA GLY A 28 -2.39 1.43 -16.87
C GLY A 28 -3.84 1.69 -16.49
N GLU A 29 -4.69 0.67 -16.38
CA GLU A 29 -6.08 0.78 -15.92
C GLU A 29 -6.18 1.30 -14.48
N LYS A 30 -5.24 0.87 -13.62
CA LYS A 30 -5.22 1.16 -12.19
C LYS A 30 -3.88 1.71 -11.73
N ILE A 31 -3.90 2.61 -10.75
CA ILE A 31 -2.69 3.21 -10.20
C ILE A 31 -2.40 2.61 -8.82
N SER A 32 -1.19 2.06 -8.64
CA SER A 32 -0.70 1.61 -7.32
C SER A 32 0.21 2.66 -6.67
N ALA A 33 0.12 2.84 -5.35
CA ALA A 33 1.02 3.70 -4.57
C ALA A 33 1.63 2.93 -3.38
N LEU A 34 2.75 3.44 -2.87
CA LEU A 34 3.40 2.95 -1.66
C LEU A 34 3.18 3.97 -0.54
N ALA A 35 2.58 3.52 0.57
CA ALA A 35 2.19 4.35 1.69
C ALA A 35 2.94 3.96 2.97
N VAL A 36 4.05 4.66 3.24
CA VAL A 36 4.90 4.41 4.40
C VAL A 36 4.86 5.60 5.36
N THR A 37 5.27 6.78 4.90
CA THR A 37 5.44 8.00 5.70
C THR A 37 4.17 8.46 6.41
N GLU A 38 4.30 8.86 7.67
CA GLU A 38 3.25 9.40 8.53
C GLU A 38 3.51 10.88 8.83
N PRO A 39 2.49 11.66 9.25
CA PRO A 39 2.68 13.09 9.56
C PRO A 39 3.74 13.38 10.62
N GLY A 40 3.97 12.45 11.56
CA GLY A 40 4.93 12.61 12.66
C GLY A 40 6.30 11.99 12.40
N ASP A 41 6.42 11.02 11.50
CA ASP A 41 7.68 10.33 11.22
C ASP A 41 7.67 9.67 9.83
N GLY A 42 8.83 9.67 9.18
CA GLY A 42 9.07 8.97 7.93
C GLY A 42 10.37 8.18 7.88
N SER A 43 11.26 8.35 8.88
CA SER A 43 12.56 7.65 8.93
C SER A 43 12.49 6.44 9.85
N ASP A 44 11.76 6.53 10.96
CA ASP A 44 11.56 5.40 11.88
C ASP A 44 10.34 4.55 11.48
N VAL A 45 10.50 3.79 10.40
CA VAL A 45 9.45 2.91 9.86
C VAL A 45 9.11 1.77 10.83
N ALA A 46 9.94 1.50 11.84
CA ALA A 46 9.64 0.45 12.82
C ALA A 46 8.61 0.90 13.87
N ASN A 47 8.43 2.21 14.07
CA ASN A 47 7.56 2.80 15.09
C ASN A 47 6.35 3.54 14.52
N LEU A 48 5.79 3.04 13.41
CA LEU A 48 4.58 3.57 12.80
C LEU A 48 3.39 3.54 13.77
N GLN A 49 2.54 4.55 13.69
CA GLN A 49 1.30 4.68 14.47
C GLN A 49 0.09 4.09 13.75
N THR A 50 0.12 4.03 12.42
CA THR A 50 -0.89 3.29 11.65
C THR A 50 -0.87 1.84 12.08
N CYS A 51 -2.02 1.27 12.38
CA CYS A 51 -2.14 -0.11 12.84
C CYS A 51 -3.13 -0.90 11.99
N ALA A 52 -2.88 -2.21 11.86
CA ALA A 52 -3.80 -3.15 11.25
C ALA A 52 -4.24 -4.20 12.28
N VAL A 53 -5.52 -4.14 12.68
CA VAL A 53 -6.10 -5.08 13.64
C VAL A 53 -6.96 -6.09 12.88
N ARG A 54 -6.78 -7.39 13.15
CA ARG A 54 -7.60 -8.44 12.54
C ARG A 54 -9.06 -8.32 13.02
N ASP A 55 -9.99 -8.24 12.08
CA ASP A 55 -11.43 -8.13 12.33
C ASP A 55 -12.15 -9.18 11.47
N GLY A 56 -12.40 -10.36 12.05
CA GLY A 56 -12.97 -11.51 11.34
C GLY A 56 -12.07 -12.05 10.21
N ASP A 57 -12.52 -11.85 8.97
CA ASP A 57 -11.86 -12.30 7.74
C ASP A 57 -10.97 -11.24 7.07
N HIS A 58 -10.98 -10.01 7.60
CA HIS A 58 -10.20 -8.89 7.09
C HIS A 58 -9.40 -8.21 8.19
N TYR A 59 -8.68 -7.14 7.82
CA TYR A 59 -7.99 -6.27 8.76
C TYR A 59 -8.64 -4.89 8.72
N ARG A 60 -8.90 -4.31 9.89
CA ARG A 60 -9.24 -2.91 10.04
C ARG A 60 -7.95 -2.11 10.20
N VAL A 61 -7.65 -1.29 9.19
CA VAL A 61 -6.46 -0.42 9.18
C VAL A 61 -6.87 0.99 9.62
N SER A 62 -6.17 1.56 10.60
CA SER A 62 -6.43 2.90 11.13
C SER A 62 -5.14 3.68 11.31
N GLY A 63 -5.08 4.89 10.76
CA GLY A 63 -3.91 5.77 10.84
C GLY A 63 -3.95 6.87 9.78
N SER A 64 -2.84 7.60 9.66
CA SER A 64 -2.70 8.72 8.72
C SER A 64 -1.39 8.60 7.97
N LYS A 65 -1.43 8.76 6.65
CA LYS A 65 -0.26 8.76 5.76
C LYS A 65 -0.12 10.09 5.05
N THR A 66 1.12 10.53 4.79
CA THR A 66 1.42 11.80 4.10
C THR A 66 2.56 11.63 3.11
N PHE A 67 2.71 12.59 2.18
CA PHE A 67 3.73 12.58 1.12
C PHE A 67 3.68 11.37 0.17
N ILE A 68 2.50 10.79 -0.02
CA ILE A 68 2.33 9.60 -0.86
C ILE A 68 2.30 10.01 -2.35
N THR A 69 3.35 9.64 -3.09
CA THR A 69 3.42 9.87 -4.53
C THR A 69 2.24 9.18 -5.23
N SER A 70 1.52 9.96 -6.04
CA SER A 70 0.26 9.53 -6.69
C SER A 70 -0.86 9.15 -5.71
N GLY A 71 -0.73 9.48 -4.42
CA GLY A 71 -1.65 9.05 -3.36
C GLY A 71 -3.11 9.37 -3.67
N VAL A 72 -3.43 10.59 -4.10
CA VAL A 72 -4.81 11.00 -4.42
C VAL A 72 -5.41 10.26 -5.62
N ARG A 73 -4.56 9.72 -6.51
CA ARG A 73 -4.98 9.05 -7.76
C ARG A 73 -4.92 7.53 -7.67
N ALA A 74 -4.43 6.97 -6.57
CA ALA A 74 -4.17 5.54 -6.47
C ALA A 74 -5.46 4.77 -6.20
N ASP A 75 -5.63 3.66 -6.93
CA ASP A 75 -6.67 2.66 -6.68
C ASP A 75 -6.20 1.60 -5.67
N TYR A 76 -4.89 1.35 -5.61
CA TYR A 76 -4.27 0.39 -4.72
C TYR A 76 -3.15 1.03 -3.91
N TYR A 77 -3.06 0.66 -2.64
CA TYR A 77 -1.98 1.05 -1.76
C TYR A 77 -1.31 -0.18 -1.16
N THR A 78 0.01 -0.23 -1.24
CA THR A 78 0.80 -1.02 -0.30
C THR A 78 1.04 -0.13 0.92
N VAL A 79 0.50 -0.50 2.08
CA VAL A 79 0.56 0.31 3.30
C VAL A 79 1.44 -0.36 4.33
N ALA A 80 2.39 0.39 4.91
CA ALA A 80 3.10 -0.03 6.12
C ALA A 80 2.26 0.31 7.37
N VAL A 81 2.09 -0.68 8.25
CA VAL A 81 1.18 -0.71 9.41
C VAL A 81 1.85 -1.41 10.58
#